data_AF-A0A143Z8H7-F1
#
_entry.id   AF-A0A143Z8H7-F1
#
_cell.length_a   1.000
_cell.length_b   1.000
_cell.length_c   1.000
_cell.angle_alpha   90.00
_cell.angle_beta   90.00
_cell.angle_gamma   90.00
#
_symmetry.space_group_name_H-M   'P 1'
#
loop_
_entity.id
_entity.type
_entity.pdbx_description
1 polymer ?
#
loop_
_entity_poly.entity_id
_entity_poly.type
_entity_poly.pdbx_seq_one_letter_code
_entity_poly.pdbx_strand_id
1 'polypeptide(L)' 'LHEKGIDFSTEAIQTALRSATITSVNMDNTDIFIKNKATEGFTDILGVLGLEDIPPYGKKDKRKRAYLHTKK' A
#
# COMPACT_ATOMS: atom_id res chain seq x y z
N LEU A 1 15.84 -6.40 -3.37
CA LEU A 1 16.00 -5.49 -2.21
C LEU A 1 17.47 -5.42 -1.81
N HIS A 2 18.10 -6.57 -1.52
CA HIS A 2 19.54 -6.66 -1.24
C HIS A 2 20.40 -6.09 -2.40
N GLU A 3 20.12 -6.47 -3.65
CA GLU A 3 20.78 -5.90 -4.85
C GLU A 3 20.57 -4.39 -5.06
N LYS A 4 19.63 -3.79 -4.33
CA LYS A 4 19.30 -2.37 -4.39
C LYS A 4 19.67 -1.63 -3.09
N GLY A 5 20.51 -2.23 -2.24
CA GLY A 5 21.08 -1.60 -1.05
C GLY A 5 20.23 -1.66 0.22
N ILE A 6 19.09 -2.36 0.21
CA ILE A 6 18.32 -2.63 1.44
C ILE A 6 18.62 -4.04 1.91
N ASP A 7 19.31 -4.14 3.05
CA ASP A 7 19.63 -5.41 3.71
C ASP A 7 18.59 -5.75 4.78
N PHE A 8 17.34 -5.96 4.35
CA PHE A 8 16.30 -6.47 5.23
C PHE A 8 16.32 -7.99 5.26
N SER A 9 16.16 -8.56 6.46
CA SER A 9 15.84 -9.98 6.58
C SER A 9 14.49 -10.27 5.93
N THR A 10 14.29 -11.52 5.51
CA THR A 10 13.01 -11.99 4.97
C THR A 10 11.84 -11.71 5.93
N GLU A 11 12.07 -11.83 7.23
CA GLU A 11 11.08 -11.56 8.28
C GLU A 11 10.73 -10.07 8.37
N ALA A 12 11.72 -9.18 8.24
CA ALA A 12 11.49 -7.74 8.22
C ALA A 12 10.68 -7.32 6.99
N ILE A 13 10.99 -7.90 5.82
CA ILE A 13 10.21 -7.68 4.59
C ILE A 13 8.76 -8.12 4.79
N GLN A 14 8.54 -9.34 5.28
CA GLN A 14 7.18 -9.86 5.52
C GLN A 14 6.40 -9.00 6.52
N THR A 15 7.06 -8.55 7.59
CA THR A 15 6.45 -7.68 8.60
C THR A 15 6.06 -6.33 8.02
N ALA A 16 6.94 -5.71 7.24
CA ALA A 16 6.67 -4.46 6.54
C ALA A 16 5.48 -4.61 5.57
N LEU A 17 5.45 -5.67 4.77
CA LEU A 17 4.33 -5.93 3.85
C LEU A 17 3.00 -6.15 4.60
N ARG A 18 3.01 -6.90 5.71
CA ARG A 18 1.81 -7.11 6.54
C ARG A 18 1.30 -5.83 7.19
N SER A 19 2.18 -4.89 7.52
CA SER A 19 1.77 -3.61 8.11
C SER A 19 0.88 -2.77 7.17
N ALA A 20 1.05 -2.92 5.86
CA ALA A 20 0.30 -2.21 4.82
C ALA A 20 -1.05 -2.88 4.47
N THR A 21 -1.73 -3.47 5.46
CA THR A 21 -3.01 -4.15 5.26
C THR A 21 -4.09 -3.17 4.78
N ILE A 22 -4.90 -3.61 3.81
CA ILE A 22 -6.05 -2.89 3.29
C ILE A 22 -7.33 -3.61 3.72
N THR A 23 -8.22 -2.88 4.38
CA THR A 23 -9.58 -3.31 4.67
C THR A 23 -10.52 -2.70 3.63
N SER A 24 -11.35 -3.52 2.99
CA SER A 24 -12.39 -3.06 2.07
C SER A 24 -13.76 -3.19 2.72
N VAL A 25 -14.55 -2.12 2.65
CA VAL A 25 -15.94 -2.09 3.12
C VAL A 25 -16.84 -1.74 1.96
N ASN A 26 -17.91 -2.50 1.78
CA ASN A 26 -18.96 -2.18 0.81
C ASN A 26 -20.02 -1.33 1.50
N MET A 27 -20.26 -0.12 0.99
CA MET A 27 -21.33 0.77 1.44
C MET A 27 -22.07 1.28 0.21
N ASP A 28 -23.39 1.03 0.14
CA ASP A 28 -24.26 1.58 -0.91
C ASP A 28 -23.69 1.41 -2.34
N ASN A 29 -23.35 0.16 -2.70
CA ASN A 29 -22.71 -0.23 -3.98
C ASN A 29 -21.32 0.40 -4.26
N THR A 30 -20.73 1.08 -3.28
CA THR A 30 -19.38 1.65 -3.36
C THR A 30 -18.42 0.83 -2.50
N ASP A 31 -17.34 0.34 -3.10
CA ASP A 31 -16.24 -0.28 -2.36
C ASP A 31 -15.25 0.80 -1.90
N ILE A 32 -15.25 1.05 -0.59
CA ILE A 32 -14.32 1.95 0.07
C ILE A 32 -13.21 1.09 0.66
N PHE A 33 -11.97 1.53 0.52
CA PHE A 33 -10.84 0.91 1.19
C PHE A 33 -10.25 1.85 2.22
N ILE A 34 -9.74 1.26 3.31
CA ILE A 34 -8.97 1.92 4.35
C ILE A 34 -7.69 1.12 4.50
N LYS A 35 -6.55 1.81 4.43
CA LYS A 35 -5.22 1.23 4.60
C LYS A 35 -4.70 1.58 5.98
N ASN A 36 -4.15 0.60 6.67
CA ASN A 36 -3.41 0.84 7.91
C ASN A 36 -2.15 1.67 7.66
N LYS A 37 -1.72 2.42 8.68
CA LYS A 37 -0.42 3.10 8.64
C LYS A 37 0.67 2.03 8.59
N ALA A 38 1.31 1.93 7.44
CA ALA A 38 2.41 0.99 7.24
C ALA A 38 3.65 1.46 8.03
N THR A 39 4.53 0.51 8.36
CA THR A 39 5.82 0.82 8.97
C THR A 39 6.76 1.50 7.97
N GLU A 40 7.79 2.20 8.47
CA GLU A 40 8.78 2.88 7.62
C GLU A 40 9.43 1.94 6.61
N GLY A 41 9.74 0.69 7.03
CA GLY A 41 10.30 -0.31 6.13
C GLY A 41 9.43 -0.64 4.92
N PHE A 42 8.11 -0.47 4.98
CA PHE A 42 7.25 -0.62 3.79
C PHE A 42 7.49 0.50 2.78
N THR A 43 7.67 1.73 3.27
CA THR A 43 7.97 2.91 2.44
C THR A 43 9.34 2.76 1.77
N ASP A 44 10.34 2.27 2.51
CA ASP A 44 11.68 2.01 1.96
C ASP A 44 11.65 0.95 0.86
N ILE A 45 10.89 -0.13 1.07
CA ILE A 45 10.66 -1.18 0.06
C ILE A 45 10.03 -0.58 -1.20
N LEU A 46 8.99 0.25 -1.07
CA LEU A 46 8.34 0.89 -2.21
C LEU A 46 9.31 1.82 -2.96
N GLY A 47 10.08 2.64 -2.24
CA GLY A 47 11.07 3.55 -2.82
C GLY A 47 12.11 2.81 -3.65
N VAL A 48 12.63 1.69 -3.14
CA VAL A 48 13.59 0.84 -3.86
C VAL A 48 12.98 0.16 -5.09
N LEU A 49 11.68 -0.11 -5.08
CA LEU A 49 10.95 -0.65 -6.22
C LEU A 49 10.52 0.43 -7.21
N GLY A 50 10.73 1.72 -6.91
CA GLY A 50 10.25 2.85 -7.73
C GLY A 50 8.73 2.97 -7.73
N LEU A 51 8.08 2.54 -6.65
CA LEU A 51 6.63 2.57 -6.48
C LEU A 51 6.23 3.66 -5.49
N GLU A 52 5.08 4.27 -5.71
CA GLU A 52 4.45 5.18 -4.76
C GLU A 52 3.43 4.46 -3.90
N ASP A 53 3.29 4.89 -2.65
CA ASP A 53 2.26 4.36 -1.79
C ASP A 53 0.87 4.85 -2.20
N ILE A 54 -0.14 4.04 -1.92
CA ILE A 54 -1.54 4.42 -2.12
C ILE A 54 -2.02 5.30 -0.95
N PRO A 55 -3.06 6.13 -1.15
CA PRO A 55 -3.66 6.91 -0.07
C PRO A 55 -4.15 6.03 1.11
N PRO A 56 -4.23 6.60 2.33
CA PRO A 56 -4.70 5.86 3.51
C PRO A 56 -6.18 5.47 3.43
N TYR A 57 -6.97 6.11 2.57
CA TYR A 57 -8.34 5.73 2.29
C TYR A 57 -8.73 6.15 0.87
N GLY A 58 -9.74 5.50 0.31
CA GLY A 58 -10.28 5.90 -0.99
C GLY A 58 -11.36 4.97 -1.48
N LYS A 59 -11.76 5.17 -2.73
CA LYS A 59 -12.73 4.32 -3.43
C LYS A 59 -12.01 3.49 -4.48
N LYS A 60 -12.32 2.20 -4.56
CA LYS A 60 -11.80 1.34 -5.62
C LYS A 60 -12.70 1.50 -6.84
N ASP A 61 -12.17 2.10 -7.91
CA ASP A 61 -12.89 2.14 -9.18
C ASP A 61 -12.90 0.73 -9.80
N LYS A 62 -14.07 0.08 -9.81
CA LYS A 62 -14.28 -1.27 -10.37
C LYS A 62 -13.90 -1.36 -11.84
N ARG A 63 -13.94 -0.25 -12.60
CA ARG A 63 -13.67 -0.23 -14.04
C ARG A 63 -12.19 -0.03 -14.35
N LYS A 64 -11.46 0.71 -13.51
CA LYS A 64 -10.06 1.08 -13.79
C LYS A 64 -9.02 0.21 -13.08
N ARG A 65 -9.40 -0.65 -12.13
CA ARG A 65 -8.45 -1.41 -11.27
C ARG A 65 -7.36 -0.51 -10.64
N ALA A 66 -7.63 0.78 -10.51
CA ALA A 66 -6.68 1.78 -10.05
C ALA A 66 -7.25 2.50 -8.83
N TYR A 67 -6.38 2.75 -7.85
CA TYR A 67 -6.69 3.58 -6.69
C TYR A 67 -6.72 5.03 -7.14
N LEU A 68 -7.92 5.62 -7.26
CA LEU A 68 -8.09 6.99 -7.72
C LEU A 68 -7.49 7.96 -6.69
N HIS A 69 -6.38 8.59 -7.06
CA HIS A 69 -5.82 9.74 -6.35
C HIS A 69 -6.60 10.99 -6.77
N THR A 70 -7.59 11.41 -6.00
CA THR A 70 -8.11 12.79 -6.13
C THR A 70 -7.10 13.72 -5.47
N LYS A 71 -6.12 14.19 -6.26
CA LYS A 71 -5.40 15.42 -5.93
C LYS A 71 -6.47 16.52 -5.83
N LYS A 72 -6.64 17.10 -4.63
CA LYS A 72 -7.28 18.40 -4.48
C LYS A 72 -6.35 19.48 -4.97
#